data_AF-A0A830CR41-F1
#
_entry.id   AF-A0A830CR41-F1
#
_cell.length_a   1.000
_cell.length_b   1.000
_cell.length_c   1.000
_cell.angle_alpha   90.00
_cell.angle_beta   90.00
_cell.angle_gamma   90.00
#
_symmetry.space_group_name_H-M   'P 1'
#
loop_
_entity.id
_entity.type
_entity.pdbx_description
1 polymer ?
#
loop_
_entity_poly.entity_id
_entity_poly.type
_entity_poly.pdbx_seq_one_letter_code
_entity_poly.pdbx_strand_id
1 'polypeptide(L)'
;QASFDLENTNQDTKSNLKDLYINSASQIDVSGGKKVVVIHVSYCLRKSFRKIHPRLVRELEKKFSGKEVVLIATRRIVRPPKNGSAAQRPKIRTLTVVHDAVLEDIVYPAEIVGKHTRYRLDGSKIMKVLLDSKAKNDTENKLETFAGVYRKLSGKYVAFEFPNTEA
;
A
#
# COMPACT_ATOMS: atom_id res chain seq x y z
N GLN A 1 4.94 -10.44 -17.97
CA GLN A 1 3.86 -11.03 -18.78
C GLN A 1 2.54 -10.28 -18.62
N ALA A 2 1.85 -10.38 -17.48
CA ALA A 2 0.50 -9.80 -17.32
C ALA A 2 0.38 -8.30 -17.66
N SER A 3 1.36 -7.47 -17.30
CA SER A 3 1.39 -6.02 -17.62
C SER A 3 1.54 -5.76 -19.12
N PHE A 4 2.41 -6.49 -19.79
CA PHE A 4 2.63 -6.40 -21.24
C PHE A 4 1.40 -6.87 -22.03
N ASP A 5 0.73 -7.92 -21.55
CA ASP A 5 -0.51 -8.40 -22.17
C ASP A 5 -1.66 -7.37 -22.01
N LEU A 6 -1.65 -6.55 -20.95
CA LEU A 6 -2.62 -5.46 -20.79
C LEU A 6 -2.35 -4.32 -21.79
N GLU A 7 -1.07 -4.02 -22.03
CA GLU A 7 -0.65 -3.03 -23.03
C GLU A 7 -1.14 -3.38 -24.44
N ASN A 8 -1.20 -4.68 -24.79
CA ASN A 8 -1.61 -5.12 -26.11
C ASN A 8 -3.12 -5.27 -26.29
N THR A 9 -3.88 -5.43 -25.20
CA THR A 9 -5.33 -5.68 -25.27
C THR A 9 -6.14 -4.38 -25.32
N ASN A 10 -5.74 -3.35 -24.58
CA ASN A 10 -6.51 -2.11 -24.42
C ASN A 10 -5.73 -0.88 -24.92
N GLN A 11 -6.16 -0.31 -26.05
CA GLN A 11 -5.51 0.87 -26.67
C GLN A 11 -5.52 2.11 -25.74
N ASP A 12 -6.57 2.30 -24.94
CA ASP A 12 -6.67 3.42 -24.00
C ASP A 12 -5.71 3.30 -22.80
N THR A 13 -5.45 2.06 -22.35
CA THR A 13 -4.55 1.79 -21.23
C THR A 13 -3.08 1.80 -21.68
N LYS A 14 -2.83 1.44 -22.94
CA LYS A 14 -1.50 1.39 -23.56
C LYS A 14 -0.73 2.71 -23.44
N SER A 15 -1.36 3.83 -23.78
CA SER A 15 -0.72 5.16 -23.71
C SER A 15 -0.25 5.51 -22.29
N ASN A 16 -1.02 5.09 -21.27
CA ASN A 16 -0.70 5.35 -19.87
C ASN A 16 0.31 4.35 -19.29
N LEU A 17 0.40 3.13 -19.84
CA LEU A 17 1.30 2.07 -19.34
C LEU A 17 2.69 2.10 -19.99
N LYS A 18 2.83 2.68 -21.18
CA LYS A 18 4.08 2.68 -21.96
C LYS A 18 5.31 3.18 -21.17
N ASP A 19 5.13 4.22 -20.37
CA ASP A 19 6.22 4.83 -19.59
C ASP A 19 6.30 4.30 -18.15
N LEU A 20 5.45 3.33 -17.80
CA LEU A 20 5.37 2.78 -16.45
C LEU A 20 6.12 1.46 -16.35
N TYR A 21 7.11 1.42 -15.47
CA TYR A 21 7.82 0.20 -15.12
C TYR A 21 7.64 -0.14 -13.63
N ILE A 22 7.81 -1.42 -13.34
CA ILE A 22 7.73 -2.00 -12.01
C ILE A 22 9.15 -2.37 -11.59
N ASN A 23 9.49 -2.14 -10.32
CA ASN A 23 10.80 -2.51 -9.78
C ASN A 23 10.84 -4.00 -9.44
N SER A 24 9.81 -4.49 -8.76
CA SER A 24 9.66 -5.90 -8.42
C SER A 24 8.20 -6.25 -8.10
N ALA A 25 7.89 -7.54 -8.07
CA ALA A 25 6.63 -8.03 -7.55
C ALA A 25 6.93 -9.14 -6.54
N SER A 26 6.18 -9.18 -5.44
CA SER A 26 6.29 -10.20 -4.41
C SER A 26 4.92 -10.76 -4.09
N GLN A 27 4.88 -12.05 -3.76
CA GLN A 27 3.66 -12.70 -3.29
C GLN A 27 3.74 -12.80 -1.76
N ILE A 28 2.69 -12.37 -1.08
CA ILE A 28 2.59 -12.39 0.38
C ILE A 28 1.39 -13.25 0.75
N ASP A 29 1.62 -14.21 1.65
CA ASP A 29 0.56 -14.99 2.26
C ASP A 29 -0.08 -14.17 3.40
N VAL A 30 -1.41 -14.02 3.34
CA VAL A 30 -2.23 -13.28 4.31
C VAL A 30 -3.04 -14.27 5.15
N SER A 31 -3.55 -13.81 6.29
CA SER A 31 -4.52 -14.56 7.10
C SER A 31 -5.67 -15.08 6.24
N GLY A 32 -6.15 -16.30 6.54
CA GLY A 32 -7.20 -16.96 5.76
C GLY A 32 -6.71 -17.69 4.50
N GLY A 33 -5.39 -17.92 4.37
CA GLY A 33 -4.82 -18.73 3.27
C GLY A 33 -4.83 -18.02 1.90
N LYS A 34 -5.25 -16.76 1.86
CA LYS A 34 -5.24 -15.92 0.66
C LYS A 34 -3.83 -15.48 0.35
N LYS A 35 -3.48 -15.48 -0.94
CA LYS A 35 -2.20 -14.96 -1.44
C LYS A 35 -2.42 -13.64 -2.16
N VAL A 36 -1.64 -12.64 -1.78
CA VAL A 36 -1.74 -11.27 -2.28
C VAL A 36 -0.51 -10.94 -3.10
N VAL A 37 -0.70 -10.26 -4.23
CA VAL A 37 0.39 -9.81 -5.08
C VAL A 37 0.71 -8.37 -4.77
N VAL A 38 1.93 -8.12 -4.26
CA VAL A 38 2.43 -6.77 -3.98
C VAL A 38 3.36 -6.34 -5.11
N ILE A 39 3.01 -5.26 -5.78
CA ILE A 39 3.76 -4.69 -6.89
C ILE A 39 4.51 -3.47 -6.38
N HIS A 40 5.83 -3.52 -6.49
CA HIS A 40 6.73 -2.47 -6.09
C HIS A 40 7.04 -1.52 -7.25
N VAL A 41 6.65 -0.26 -7.10
CA VAL A 41 6.79 0.78 -8.11
C VAL A 41 7.82 1.81 -7.67
N SER A 42 8.53 2.42 -8.62
CA SER A 42 9.42 3.55 -8.30
C SER A 42 8.65 4.73 -7.70
N TYR A 43 9.18 5.36 -6.65
CA TYR A 43 8.56 6.52 -6.00
C TYR A 43 8.26 7.66 -6.98
N CYS A 44 9.10 7.85 -7.99
CA CYS A 44 8.90 8.88 -9.02
C CYS A 44 7.63 8.65 -9.86
N LEU A 45 7.29 7.39 -10.12
CA LEU A 45 6.12 7.01 -10.94
C LEU A 45 4.82 6.91 -10.13
N ARG A 46 4.88 7.07 -8.80
CA ARG A 46 3.72 6.90 -7.90
C ARG A 46 2.50 7.72 -8.35
N LYS A 47 2.70 8.97 -8.79
CA LYS A 47 1.59 9.84 -9.23
C LYS A 47 0.89 9.28 -10.48
N SER A 48 1.67 8.82 -11.46
CA SER A 48 1.14 8.23 -12.68
C SER A 48 0.40 6.93 -12.39
N PHE A 49 0.95 6.07 -11.52
CA PHE A 49 0.26 4.85 -11.08
C PHE A 49 -1.04 5.15 -10.34
N ARG A 50 -1.08 6.15 -9.45
CA ARG A 50 -2.32 6.55 -8.76
C ARG A 50 -3.41 6.96 -9.74
N LYS A 51 -3.09 7.69 -10.81
CA LYS A 51 -4.05 8.10 -11.84
C LYS A 51 -4.77 6.91 -12.50
N ILE A 52 -4.06 5.81 -12.72
CA ILE A 52 -4.60 4.61 -13.39
C ILE A 52 -4.98 3.48 -12.43
N HIS A 53 -4.75 3.65 -11.14
CA HIS A 53 -4.78 2.57 -10.15
C HIS A 53 -6.11 1.80 -10.10
N PRO A 54 -7.30 2.42 -10.07
CA PRO A 54 -8.56 1.66 -9.99
C PRO A 54 -8.75 0.71 -11.18
N ARG A 55 -8.35 1.16 -12.38
CA ARG A 55 -8.44 0.36 -13.61
C ARG A 55 -7.38 -0.73 -13.63
N LEU A 56 -6.13 -0.36 -13.33
CA LEU A 56 -4.99 -1.28 -13.34
C LEU A 56 -5.18 -2.42 -12.34
N VAL A 57 -5.59 -2.12 -11.11
CA VAL A 57 -5.84 -3.14 -10.08
C VAL A 57 -6.96 -4.08 -10.52
N ARG A 58 -8.08 -3.56 -11.04
CA ARG A 58 -9.19 -4.39 -11.52
C ARG A 58 -8.77 -5.34 -12.65
N GLU A 59 -7.97 -4.85 -13.60
CA GLU A 59 -7.47 -5.66 -14.72
C GLU A 59 -6.49 -6.74 -14.24
N LEU A 60 -5.59 -6.40 -13.32
CA LEU A 60 -4.64 -7.36 -12.75
C LEU A 60 -5.36 -8.40 -11.88
N GLU A 61 -6.32 -8.01 -11.05
CA GLU A 61 -7.12 -8.94 -10.23
C GLU A 61 -7.90 -9.94 -11.10
N LYS A 62 -8.46 -9.49 -12.24
CA LYS A 62 -9.06 -10.39 -13.24
C LYS A 62 -8.05 -11.39 -13.81
N LYS A 63 -6.85 -10.94 -14.16
CA LYS A 63 -5.80 -11.82 -14.74
C LYS A 63 -5.19 -12.78 -13.71
N PHE A 64 -5.11 -12.39 -12.45
CA PHE A 64 -4.55 -13.21 -11.36
C PHE A 64 -5.61 -14.07 -10.66
N SER A 65 -6.69 -14.43 -11.36
CA SER A 65 -7.75 -15.32 -10.86
C SER A 65 -8.38 -14.83 -9.55
N GLY A 66 -8.58 -13.52 -9.42
CA GLY A 66 -9.18 -12.91 -8.23
C GLY A 66 -8.23 -12.77 -7.03
N LYS A 67 -6.93 -13.01 -7.18
CA LYS A 67 -5.94 -12.64 -6.16
C LYS A 67 -5.89 -11.12 -6.03
N GLU A 68 -5.94 -10.64 -4.80
CA GLU A 68 -5.87 -9.22 -4.50
C GLU A 68 -4.48 -8.65 -4.86
N VAL A 69 -4.48 -7.46 -5.44
CA VAL A 69 -3.26 -6.79 -5.91
C VAL A 69 -3.10 -5.45 -5.20
N VAL A 70 -1.92 -5.21 -4.62
CA VAL A 70 -1.58 -3.96 -3.92
C VAL A 70 -0.36 -3.31 -4.56
N LEU A 71 -0.46 -2.02 -4.85
CA LEU A 71 0.63 -1.22 -5.44
C LEU A 71 1.33 -0.40 -4.36
N ILE A 72 2.65 -0.54 -4.24
CA ILE A 72 3.44 0.15 -3.21
C ILE A 72 4.63 0.85 -3.85
N ALA A 73 4.81 2.14 -3.53
CA ALA A 73 6.03 2.82 -3.94
C ALA A 73 7.23 2.41 -3.08
N THR A 74 8.31 1.98 -3.73
CA THR A 74 9.57 1.66 -3.07
C THR A 74 10.21 2.92 -2.53
N ARG A 75 10.37 3.00 -1.21
CA ARG A 75 11.02 4.11 -0.51
C ARG A 75 12.23 3.57 0.26
N ARG A 76 13.38 4.24 0.11
CA ARG A 76 14.61 3.87 0.82
C ARG A 76 14.64 4.50 2.21
N ILE A 77 14.67 3.66 3.25
CA ILE A 77 14.92 4.11 4.63
C ILE A 77 16.43 4.32 4.79
N VAL A 78 16.83 5.51 5.22
CA VAL A 78 18.23 5.83 5.55
C VAL A 78 18.37 5.77 7.07
N ARG A 79 19.46 5.21 7.60
CA ARG A 79 19.69 5.19 9.05
C ARG A 79 20.05 6.60 9.56
N PRO A 80 19.76 6.93 10.83
CA PRO A 80 20.28 8.15 11.43
C PRO A 80 21.81 8.23 11.24
N PRO A 81 22.37 9.42 10.94
CA PRO A 81 23.81 9.59 10.88
C PRO A 81 24.42 9.28 12.26
N LYS A 82 25.66 8.78 12.27
CA LYS A 82 26.40 8.56 13.52
C LYS A 82 26.78 9.90 14.14
N ASN A 83 26.93 9.93 15.46
CA ASN A 83 27.40 11.10 16.20
C ASN A 83 28.74 11.58 15.61
N GLY A 84 28.84 12.87 15.28
CA GLY A 84 30.02 13.48 14.64
C GLY A 84 30.01 13.51 13.11
N SER A 85 28.99 12.94 12.45
CA SER A 85 28.83 13.08 10.99
C SER A 85 28.15 14.40 10.63
N ALA A 86 28.71 15.13 9.66
CA ALA A 86 28.08 16.30 9.06
C ALA A 86 26.90 15.97 8.13
N ALA A 87 26.68 14.68 7.80
CA ALA A 87 25.64 14.28 6.85
C ALA A 87 24.24 14.35 7.49
N GLN A 88 23.40 15.25 6.99
CA GLN A 88 22.01 15.35 7.44
C GLN A 88 21.10 14.38 6.69
N ARG A 89 20.33 13.57 7.43
CA ARG A 89 19.32 12.68 6.85
C ARG A 89 18.05 13.47 6.50
N PRO A 90 17.54 13.37 5.26
CA PRO A 90 16.25 13.96 4.91
C PRO A 90 15.09 13.33 5.70
N LYS A 91 14.15 14.16 6.20
CA LYS A 91 12.97 13.70 6.96
C LYS A 91 12.12 12.68 6.20
N ILE A 92 12.03 12.82 4.88
CA ILE A 92 11.27 11.91 3.99
C ILE A 92 11.83 10.48 4.02
N ARG A 93 13.11 10.31 4.34
CA ARG A 93 13.78 8.99 4.44
C ARG A 93 13.83 8.49 5.89
N THR A 94 12.95 8.99 6.73
CA THR A 94 12.79 8.49 8.10
C THR A 94 11.94 7.23 8.17
N LEU A 95 12.22 6.34 9.12
CA LEU A 95 11.47 5.08 9.26
C LEU A 95 9.97 5.35 9.45
N THR A 96 9.64 6.30 10.33
CA THR A 96 8.26 6.69 10.63
C THR A 96 7.56 7.23 9.38
N VAL A 97 8.14 8.22 8.70
CA VAL A 97 7.55 8.82 7.50
C VAL A 97 7.41 7.81 6.36
N VAL A 98 8.39 6.93 6.17
CA VAL A 98 8.29 5.87 5.15
C VAL A 98 7.17 4.89 5.50
N HIS A 99 7.03 4.50 6.77
CA HIS A 99 5.96 3.59 7.21
C HIS A 99 4.57 4.22 7.05
N ASP A 100 4.43 5.52 7.31
CA ASP A 100 3.18 6.24 7.07
C ASP A 100 2.83 6.30 5.58
N ALA A 101 3.82 6.60 4.73
CA ALA A 101 3.62 6.71 3.30
C ALA A 101 3.37 5.34 2.62
N VAL A 102 3.89 4.25 3.18
CA VAL A 102 3.54 2.88 2.74
C VAL A 102 2.09 2.55 3.12
N LEU A 103 1.64 2.98 4.30
CA LEU A 103 0.26 2.77 4.74
C LEU A 103 -0.74 3.50 3.82
N GLU A 104 -0.42 4.74 3.43
CA GLU A 104 -1.19 5.49 2.44
C GLU A 104 -1.24 4.86 1.04
N ASP A 105 -0.17 4.18 0.62
CA ASP A 105 -0.16 3.52 -0.69
C ASP A 105 -0.95 2.21 -0.67
N ILE A 106 -0.91 1.45 0.43
CA ILE A 106 -1.63 0.19 0.57
C ILE A 106 -3.15 0.40 0.50
N VAL A 107 -3.65 1.48 1.10
CA VAL A 107 -5.09 1.70 1.25
C VAL A 107 -5.70 2.48 0.07
N TYR A 108 -4.88 2.97 -0.86
CA TYR A 108 -5.38 3.68 -2.03
C TYR A 108 -6.35 2.78 -2.83
N PRO A 109 -7.56 3.25 -3.21
CA PRO A 109 -8.00 4.65 -3.32
C PRO A 109 -8.61 5.26 -2.05
N ALA A 110 -8.82 4.49 -0.98
CA ALA A 110 -9.39 5.02 0.24
C ALA A 110 -8.40 5.96 0.95
N GLU A 111 -8.92 7.04 1.50
CA GLU A 111 -8.16 8.02 2.27
C GLU A 111 -8.23 7.69 3.75
N ILE A 112 -7.13 7.97 4.46
CA ILE A 112 -7.04 7.77 5.91
C ILE A 112 -7.51 9.04 6.58
N VAL A 113 -8.60 8.94 7.34
CA VAL A 113 -9.19 10.04 8.10
C VAL A 113 -8.49 10.23 9.43
N GLY A 114 -8.10 9.13 10.07
CA GLY A 114 -7.52 9.16 11.41
C GLY A 114 -6.56 8.00 11.67
N LYS A 115 -5.61 8.23 12.57
CA LYS A 115 -4.66 7.22 13.05
C LYS A 115 -4.49 7.39 14.55
N HIS A 116 -4.72 6.33 15.32
CA HIS A 116 -4.40 6.34 16.73
C HIS A 116 -3.81 5.00 17.16
N THR A 117 -2.86 5.04 18.10
CA THR A 117 -2.21 3.83 18.61
C THR A 117 -2.87 3.45 19.93
N ARG A 118 -3.48 2.26 19.97
CA ARG A 118 -3.98 1.66 21.21
C ARG A 118 -2.87 0.85 21.85
N TYR A 119 -2.64 1.12 23.14
CA TYR A 119 -1.74 0.36 24.00
C TYR A 119 -2.57 -0.64 24.80
N ARG A 120 -2.13 -1.91 24.83
CA ARG A 120 -2.72 -2.94 25.70
C ARG A 120 -1.97 -3.03 27.02
N LEU A 121 -2.59 -3.69 28.01
CA LEU A 121 -2.00 -3.96 29.33
C LEU A 121 -0.67 -4.73 29.21
N ASP A 122 -0.57 -5.64 28.24
CA ASP A 122 0.65 -6.42 27.96
C ASP A 122 1.78 -5.60 27.31
N GLY A 123 1.60 -4.28 27.14
CA GLY A 123 2.54 -3.39 26.45
C GLY A 123 2.51 -3.50 24.92
N SER A 124 1.75 -4.45 24.36
CA SER A 124 1.55 -4.58 22.91
C SER A 124 0.81 -3.35 22.35
N LYS A 125 1.20 -2.95 21.13
CA LYS A 125 0.64 -1.78 20.45
C LYS A 125 -0.11 -2.21 19.20
N ILE A 126 -1.31 -1.66 19.00
CA ILE A 126 -2.07 -1.77 17.76
C ILE A 126 -2.35 -0.39 17.22
N MET A 127 -1.99 -0.16 15.96
CA MET A 127 -2.37 1.07 15.27
C MET A 127 -3.76 0.87 14.66
N LYS A 128 -4.74 1.63 15.16
CA LYS A 128 -6.07 1.72 14.57
C LYS A 128 -6.07 2.84 13.53
N VAL A 129 -6.45 2.48 12.31
CA VAL A 129 -6.48 3.39 11.17
C VAL A 129 -7.92 3.50 10.71
N LEU A 130 -8.42 4.74 10.72
CA LEU A 130 -9.78 5.08 10.31
C LEU A 130 -9.75 5.47 8.82
N LEU A 131 -10.54 4.76 8.01
CA LEU A 131 -10.69 5.00 6.58
C LEU A 131 -11.94 5.83 6.31
N ASP A 132 -11.96 6.57 5.19
CA ASP A 132 -13.15 7.31 4.78
C ASP A 132 -14.32 6.36 4.48
N SER A 133 -15.50 6.64 5.06
CA SER A 133 -16.71 5.83 4.92
C SER A 133 -17.21 5.77 3.48
N LYS A 134 -16.86 6.74 2.64
CA LYS A 134 -17.25 6.74 1.21
C LYS A 134 -16.66 5.56 0.43
N ALA A 135 -15.46 5.12 0.81
CA ALA A 135 -14.76 4.03 0.14
C ALA A 135 -15.09 2.65 0.77
N LYS A 136 -16.06 2.58 1.68
CA LYS A 136 -16.40 1.36 2.43
C LYS A 136 -16.74 0.19 1.50
N ASN A 137 -17.66 0.41 0.56
CA ASN A 137 -18.14 -0.64 -0.35
C ASN A 137 -17.01 -1.29 -1.17
N ASP A 138 -15.98 -0.52 -1.53
CA ASP A 138 -14.87 -1.00 -2.37
C ASP A 138 -13.75 -1.66 -1.57
N THR A 139 -13.54 -1.24 -0.32
CA THR A 139 -12.36 -1.60 0.49
C THR A 139 -12.64 -2.54 1.65
N GLU A 140 -13.91 -2.73 2.04
CA GLU A 140 -14.30 -3.58 3.16
C GLU A 140 -13.81 -5.03 3.01
N ASN A 141 -13.84 -5.57 1.79
CA ASN A 141 -13.36 -6.93 1.51
C ASN A 141 -11.83 -7.08 1.56
N LYS A 142 -11.08 -5.97 1.59
CA LYS A 142 -9.60 -5.95 1.51
C LYS A 142 -8.91 -5.57 2.82
N LEU A 143 -9.66 -5.30 3.89
CA LEU A 143 -9.09 -4.82 5.17
C LEU A 143 -8.07 -5.80 5.78
N GLU A 144 -8.37 -7.10 5.74
CA GLU A 144 -7.47 -8.14 6.23
C GLU A 144 -6.17 -8.20 5.42
N THR A 145 -6.28 -8.04 4.11
CA THR A 145 -5.14 -7.96 3.19
C THR A 145 -4.26 -6.76 3.47
N PHE A 146 -4.84 -5.58 3.67
CA PHE A 146 -4.07 -4.39 4.01
C PHE A 146 -3.31 -4.59 5.32
N ALA A 147 -3.94 -5.20 6.33
CA ALA A 147 -3.30 -5.48 7.61
C ALA A 147 -2.16 -6.50 7.47
N GLY A 148 -2.37 -7.58 6.71
CA GLY A 148 -1.37 -8.61 6.44
C GLY A 148 -0.15 -8.08 5.69
N VAL A 149 -0.37 -7.34 4.60
CA VAL A 149 0.70 -6.73 3.79
C VAL A 149 1.49 -5.73 4.63
N TYR A 150 0.82 -4.85 5.37
CA TYR A 150 1.50 -3.88 6.21
C TYR A 150 2.32 -4.53 7.32
N ARG A 151 1.78 -5.59 7.95
CA ARG A 151 2.50 -6.36 8.98
C ARG A 151 3.75 -7.03 8.39
N LYS A 152 3.66 -7.61 7.20
CA LYS A 152 4.82 -8.25 6.54
C LYS A 152 5.92 -7.26 6.18
N LEU A 153 5.55 -6.06 5.70
CA LEU A 153 6.51 -5.04 5.28
C LEU A 153 7.12 -4.24 6.44
N SER A 154 6.33 -3.95 7.48
CA SER A 154 6.73 -3.03 8.54
C SER A 154 6.98 -3.70 9.90
N GLY A 155 6.49 -4.93 10.10
CA GLY A 155 6.49 -5.62 11.38
C GLY A 155 5.48 -5.08 12.41
N LYS A 156 4.68 -4.07 12.06
CA LYS A 156 3.70 -3.44 12.97
C LYS A 156 2.30 -4.02 12.78
N TYR A 157 1.55 -4.12 13.87
CA TYR A 157 0.16 -4.54 13.85
C TYR A 157 -0.76 -3.35 13.58
N VAL A 158 -1.62 -3.49 12.58
CA VAL A 158 -2.62 -2.49 12.17
C VAL A 158 -3.99 -3.14 12.14
N ALA A 159 -4.99 -2.38 12.60
CA ALA A 159 -6.40 -2.66 12.40
C ALA A 159 -7.01 -1.51 11.60
N PHE A 160 -7.71 -1.83 10.52
CA PHE A 160 -8.44 -0.86 9.70
C PHE A 160 -9.91 -0.87 10.11
N GLU A 161 -10.46 0.31 10.37
CA GLU A 161 -11.83 0.51 10.82
C GLU A 161 -12.45 1.68 10.02
N PHE A 162 -13.76 1.71 9.90
CA PHE A 162 -14.50 2.88 9.40
C PHE A 162 -15.05 3.66 10.60
N PRO A 163 -15.11 5.00 10.54
CA PRO A 163 -15.73 5.78 11.60
C PRO A 163 -17.22 5.40 11.67
N ASN A 164 -17.67 5.05 12.88
CA ASN A 164 -19.09 4.88 13.14
C ASN A 164 -19.74 6.26 13.09
N THR A 165 -20.74 6.43 12.22
CA THR A 165 -21.47 7.70 12.05
C THR A 165 -22.38 8.04 13.25
N GLU A 166 -22.41 7.20 14.28
CA GLU A 166 -23.24 7.40 15.47
C GLU A 166 -22.40 7.94 16.62
N ALA A 167 -22.40 9.27 16.74
CA ALA A 167 -22.09 10.03 17.95
C ALA A 167 -22.99 11.27 17.99
#